data_AF-A0AAV8V5J0-F1
#
_entry.id   AF-A0AAV8V5J0-F1
#
_cell.length_a   1.000
_cell.length_b   1.000
_cell.length_c   1.000
_cell.angle_alpha   90.00
_cell.angle_beta   90.00
_cell.angle_gamma   90.00
#
_symmetry.space_group_name_H-M   'P 1'
#
loop_
_entity.id
_entity.type
_entity.pdbx_description
1 polymer ?
#
loop_
_entity_poly.entity_id
_entity_poly.type
_entity_poly.pdbx_seq_one_letter_code
_entity_poly.pdbx_strand_id
1 'polypeptide(L)'
;MALYRTDFSGRGELGARQVHLARFLRMLMRLADEFRVAVVITNQVVATVDGAAAMFNADPKKPIGGHIMAHASTTRLYLRKGRGDTRICKIYDSPCLPESEAVFSITENGIADPEE
;
A
#
# COMPACT_ATOMS: atom_id res chain seq x y z
N MET A 1 -5.04 12.11 -6.86
CA MET A 1 -3.84 12.47 -7.64
C MET A 1 -2.62 11.91 -6.89
N ALA A 2 -1.79 11.07 -7.51
CA ALA A 2 -0.61 10.48 -6.86
C ALA A 2 0.63 11.34 -7.15
N LEU A 3 0.81 12.41 -6.38
CA LEU A 3 1.75 13.51 -6.65
C LEU A 3 3.19 13.02 -6.91
N TYR A 4 3.71 12.10 -6.09
CA TYR A 4 5.06 11.55 -6.27
C TYR A 4 5.31 10.82 -7.61
N ARG A 5 4.27 10.38 -8.32
CA ARG A 5 4.41 9.74 -9.64
C ARG A 5 4.50 10.75 -10.77
N THR A 6 3.92 11.93 -10.60
CA THR A 6 3.93 13.00 -11.59
C THR A 6 5.11 13.93 -11.39
N ASP A 7 5.46 14.23 -10.14
CA ASP A 7 6.46 15.23 -9.78
C ASP A 7 7.90 14.72 -9.92
N PHE A 8 8.06 13.39 -9.96
CA PHE A 8 9.35 12.73 -10.14
C PHE A 8 9.20 11.67 -11.24
N SER A 9 9.63 12.04 -12.44
CA SER A 9 9.48 11.28 -13.67
C SER A 9 10.77 10.53 -14.05
N GLY A 10 10.60 9.28 -14.49
CA GLY A 10 11.72 8.46 -14.95
C GLY A 10 12.64 7.93 -13.84
N ARG A 11 13.73 7.26 -14.27
CA ARG A 11 14.69 6.61 -13.37
C ARG A 11 15.68 7.59 -12.73
N GLY A 12 16.03 8.68 -13.42
CA GLY A 12 16.99 9.67 -12.94
C GLY A 12 16.56 10.38 -11.67
N GLU A 13 15.26 10.56 -11.46
CA GLU A 13 14.70 11.26 -10.31
C GLU A 13 14.34 10.33 -9.14
N LEU A 14 14.60 9.03 -9.27
CA LEU A 14 14.26 8.03 -8.25
C LEU A 14 14.93 8.34 -6.90
N GLY A 15 16.20 8.74 -6.90
CA GLY A 15 16.93 9.08 -5.68
C GLY A 15 16.31 10.25 -4.95
N ALA A 16 16.09 11.36 -5.66
CA ALA A 16 15.45 12.57 -5.12
C ALA A 16 14.04 12.25 -4.58
N ARG A 17 13.27 11.45 -5.31
CA ARG A 17 11.95 10.97 -4.89
C ARG A 17 12.02 10.19 -3.58
N GLN A 18 12.94 9.23 -3.47
CA GLN A 18 13.07 8.38 -2.27
C GLN A 18 13.49 9.19 -1.04
N VAL A 19 14.41 10.15 -1.22
CA VAL A 19 14.83 11.04 -0.14
C VAL A 19 13.67 11.93 0.32
N HIS A 20 12.93 12.52 -0.61
CA HIS A 20 11.77 13.36 -0.28
C HIS A 20 10.67 12.54 0.41
N LEU A 21 10.37 11.35 -0.09
CA LEU A 21 9.39 10.43 0.49
C LEU A 21 9.78 10.04 1.93
N ALA A 22 11.04 9.72 2.19
CA ALA A 22 11.50 9.37 3.53
C ALA A 22 11.32 10.52 4.54
N ARG A 23 11.57 11.76 4.12
CA ARG A 23 11.32 12.95 4.95
C ARG A 23 9.82 13.11 5.24
N PHE A 24 8.98 12.97 4.22
CA PHE A 24 7.54 13.06 4.36
C PHE A 24 6.97 12.03 5.35
N LEU A 25 7.34 10.76 5.20
CA LEU A 25 6.89 9.70 6.11
C LEU A 25 7.38 9.93 7.55
N ARG A 26 8.62 10.41 7.72
CA ARG A 26 9.14 10.76 9.06
C ARG A 26 8.35 11.91 9.70
N MET A 27 7.91 12.90 8.91
CA MET A 27 7.05 13.97 9.41
C MET A 27 5.68 13.43 9.83
N LEU A 28 5.08 12.52 9.06
CA LEU A 28 3.83 11.87 9.44
C LEU A 28 3.95 11.08 10.75
N MET A 29 5.03 10.33 10.94
CA MET A 29 5.29 9.63 12.21
C MET A 29 5.38 10.60 13.38
N ARG A 30 6.10 11.72 13.22
CA ARG A 30 6.18 12.76 14.25
C ARG A 30 4.81 13.35 14.58
N LEU A 31 3.96 13.59 13.58
CA LEU A 31 2.59 14.07 13.82
C LEU A 31 1.75 13.04 14.59
N ALA A 32 1.87 11.76 14.24
CA ALA A 32 1.19 10.68 14.95
C ALA A 32 1.62 10.60 16.42
N ASP A 33 2.93 10.71 16.69
CA ASP A 33 3.49 10.65 18.04
C ASP A 33 3.11 11.89 18.88
N GLU A 34 3.25 13.09 18.30
CA GLU A 34 3.01 14.36 18.99
C GLU A 34 1.53 14.55 19.34
N PHE A 35 0.64 14.29 18.37
CA PHE A 35 -0.79 14.57 18.53
C PHE A 35 -1.62 13.33 18.87
N ARG A 36 -0.99 12.15 18.99
CA ARG A 36 -1.66 10.87 19.26
C ARG A 36 -2.77 10.55 18.26
N VAL A 37 -2.51 10.84 16.98
CA VAL A 37 -3.46 10.59 15.88
C VAL A 37 -3.07 9.35 15.07
N ALA A 38 -4.06 8.67 14.49
CA ALA A 38 -3.81 7.59 13.55
C ALA A 38 -3.48 8.15 12.15
N VAL A 39 -2.43 7.61 11.53
CA VAL A 39 -2.05 7.94 10.15
C VAL A 39 -2.31 6.73 9.26
N VAL A 40 -3.25 6.88 8.32
CA VAL A 40 -3.58 5.86 7.32
C VAL A 40 -3.18 6.39 5.94
N ILE A 41 -2.35 5.61 5.23
CA ILE A 41 -1.82 5.98 3.91
C ILE A 41 -2.31 4.97 2.88
N THR A 42 -2.87 5.44 1.78
CA THR A 42 -3.19 4.60 0.62
C THR A 42 -2.03 4.63 -0.38
N ASN A 43 -1.72 3.47 -0.95
CA ASN A 43 -0.64 3.35 -1.92
C ASN A 43 -1.12 2.60 -3.16
N GLN A 44 -0.59 3.02 -4.31
CA GLN A 44 -0.86 2.36 -5.58
C GLN A 44 0.12 1.21 -5.82
N VAL A 45 -0.33 0.22 -6.57
CA VAL A 45 0.51 -0.85 -7.10
C VAL A 45 0.87 -0.58 -8.56
N VAL A 46 1.97 -1.16 -9.01
CA VAL A 46 2.40 -1.16 -10.41
C VAL A 46 2.73 -2.58 -10.85
N ALA A 47 2.47 -2.90 -12.12
CA ALA A 47 2.88 -4.16 -12.71
C ALA A 47 4.41 -4.21 -12.87
N THR A 48 5.02 -5.34 -12.55
CA THR A 48 6.39 -5.67 -12.99
C THR A 48 6.35 -6.16 -14.43
N VAL A 49 7.04 -5.45 -15.31
CA VAL A 49 7.14 -5.76 -16.75
C VAL A 49 8.47 -6.41 -17.14
N ASP A 50 9.35 -6.70 -16.18
CA ASP A 50 10.62 -7.40 -16.46
C ASP A 50 10.33 -8.85 -16.85
N GLY A 51 10.57 -9.16 -18.13
CA GLY A 51 10.11 -10.36 -18.83
C GLY A 51 10.57 -11.71 -18.26
N ALA A 52 11.61 -11.75 -17.42
CA ALA A 52 12.05 -12.97 -16.77
C ALA A 52 11.21 -13.36 -15.54
N ALA A 53 10.62 -12.38 -14.85
CA ALA A 53 9.81 -12.62 -13.64
C ALA A 53 8.31 -12.81 -13.96
N ALA A 54 7.84 -12.28 -15.09
CA ALA A 54 6.43 -12.34 -15.47
C ALA A 54 5.92 -13.76 -15.79
N MET A 55 6.80 -14.69 -16.15
CA MET A 55 6.42 -16.04 -16.57
C MET A 55 6.08 -17.00 -15.40
N PHE A 56 6.47 -16.63 -14.17
CA PHE A 56 6.31 -17.49 -12.98
C PHE A 56 5.61 -16.81 -11.80
N ASN A 57 5.18 -15.55 -11.94
CA ASN A 57 4.61 -14.79 -10.84
C ASN A 57 3.11 -14.56 -11.05
N ALA A 58 2.28 -15.26 -10.27
CA ALA A 58 0.82 -15.27 -10.42
C ALA A 58 0.14 -13.91 -10.10
N ASP A 59 0.79 -13.02 -9.34
CA ASP A 59 0.37 -11.63 -9.19
C ASP A 59 1.57 -10.69 -9.41
N PRO A 60 1.77 -10.16 -10.63
CA PRO A 60 2.92 -9.32 -10.98
C PRO A 60 2.81 -7.89 -10.41
N LYS A 61 1.97 -7.66 -9.39
CA LYS A 61 1.76 -6.33 -8.81
C LYS A 61 2.67 -6.13 -7.61
N LYS A 62 3.42 -5.03 -7.61
CA LYS A 62 4.21 -4.58 -6.46
C LYS A 62 3.76 -3.21 -5.96
N PRO A 63 3.77 -2.97 -4.64
CA PRO A 63 3.49 -1.64 -4.10
C PRO A 63 4.58 -0.65 -4.51
N ILE A 64 4.19 0.59 -4.76
CA ILE A 64 5.12 1.67 -5.11
C ILE A 64 5.82 2.21 -3.86
N GLY A 65 7.01 2.79 -4.02
CA GLY A 65 7.78 3.42 -2.95
C GLY A 65 8.91 2.55 -2.37
N GLY A 66 8.92 1.24 -2.66
CA GLY A 66 10.03 0.35 -2.32
C GLY A 66 10.26 0.22 -0.80
N HIS A 67 11.50 -0.04 -0.41
CA HIS A 67 11.86 -0.29 0.99
C HIS A 67 11.57 0.89 1.92
N ILE A 68 11.63 2.13 1.45
CA ILE A 68 11.31 3.31 2.27
C ILE A 68 9.87 3.24 2.80
N MET A 69 8.89 2.95 1.93
CA MET A 69 7.50 2.76 2.37
C MET A 69 7.36 1.52 3.24
N ALA A 70 8.05 0.43 2.91
CA ALA A 70 7.96 -0.83 3.64
C ALA A 70 8.45 -0.69 5.09
N HIS A 71 9.56 0.00 5.33
CA HIS A 71 10.12 0.18 6.67
C HIS A 71 9.42 1.26 7.50
N ALA A 72 8.88 2.30 6.86
CA ALA A 72 8.18 3.37 7.58
C ALA A 72 6.74 3.00 7.98
N SER A 73 6.15 2.00 7.34
CA SER A 73 4.78 1.55 7.64
C SER A 73 4.78 0.48 8.72
N THR A 74 3.95 0.64 9.75
CA THR A 74 3.84 -0.33 10.85
C THR A 74 2.97 -1.53 10.46
N THR A 75 1.80 -1.28 9.89
CA THR A 75 0.89 -2.34 9.41
C THR A 75 0.55 -2.07 7.96
N ARG A 76 0.69 -3.09 7.11
CA ARG A 76 0.44 -3.01 5.67
C ARG A 76 -0.70 -3.95 5.32
N LEU A 77 -1.76 -3.40 4.75
CA LEU A 77 -2.92 -4.15 4.27
C LEU A 77 -2.93 -4.19 2.75
N TYR A 78 -3.07 -5.37 2.18
CA TYR A 78 -3.20 -5.59 0.74
C TYR A 78 -4.66 -5.88 0.38
N LEU A 79 -5.25 -5.01 -0.44
CA LEU A 79 -6.63 -5.12 -0.87
C LEU A 79 -6.70 -5.69 -2.28
N ARG A 80 -7.47 -6.77 -2.48
CA ARG A 80 -7.75 -7.35 -3.80
C ARG A 80 -9.26 -7.50 -4.02
N LYS A 81 -9.66 -7.51 -5.29
CA LYS A 81 -11.07 -7.70 -5.68
C LYS A 81 -11.48 -9.16 -5.46
N GLY A 82 -12.62 -9.39 -4.82
CA GLY A 82 -13.28 -10.68 -4.68
C GLY A 82 -14.28 -10.94 -5.82
N ARG A 83 -15.31 -11.75 -5.55
CA ARG A 83 -16.44 -11.99 -6.45
C ARG A 83 -17.54 -10.95 -6.21
N GLY A 84 -18.17 -10.46 -7.27
CA GLY A 84 -19.23 -9.44 -7.14
C GLY A 84 -18.73 -8.15 -6.50
N ASP A 85 -19.41 -7.74 -5.43
CA ASP A 85 -19.13 -6.55 -4.60
C ASP A 85 -18.09 -6.81 -3.49
N THR A 86 -17.76 -8.07 -3.22
CA THR A 86 -16.78 -8.45 -2.19
C THR A 86 -15.34 -8.01 -2.52
N ARG A 87 -14.55 -7.84 -1.48
CA ARG A 87 -13.13 -7.48 -1.45
C ARG A 87 -12.45 -8.33 -0.39
N ILE A 88 -11.17 -8.57 -0.59
CA ILE A 88 -10.35 -9.35 0.34
C ILE A 88 -9.22 -8.45 0.82
N CYS A 89 -9.10 -8.31 2.14
CA CYS A 89 -8.02 -7.61 2.81
C CYS A 89 -7.08 -8.62 3.43
N LYS A 90 -5.85 -8.71 2.93
CA LYS A 90 -4.78 -9.51 3.54
C LYS A 90 -3.88 -8.62 4.40
N ILE A 91 -3.55 -9.06 5.60
CA ILE A 91 -2.44 -8.48 6.38
C ILE A 91 -1.15 -8.88 5.68
N TYR A 92 -0.50 -7.92 5.03
CA TYR A 92 0.74 -8.11 4.30
C TYR A 92 1.95 -8.12 5.24
N ASP A 93 1.91 -7.28 6.27
CA ASP A 93 2.94 -7.20 7.31
C ASP A 93 2.39 -6.44 8.52
N SER A 94 2.72 -6.88 9.72
CA SER A 94 2.35 -6.23 10.98
C SER A 94 3.21 -6.76 12.13
N PRO A 95 3.68 -5.91 13.06
CA PRO A 95 4.44 -6.37 14.23
C PRO A 95 3.57 -7.09 15.27
N CYS A 96 2.26 -6.90 15.25
CA CYS A 96 1.35 -7.36 16.30
C CYS A 96 0.22 -8.28 15.79
N LEU A 97 0.07 -8.45 14.48
CA LEU A 97 -0.98 -9.28 13.88
C LEU A 97 -0.36 -10.38 13.02
N PRO A 98 -0.82 -11.64 13.14
CA PRO A 98 -0.39 -12.69 12.23
C PRO A 98 -0.87 -12.42 10.81
N GLU A 99 -0.20 -12.99 9.82
CA GLU A 99 -0.71 -12.99 8.44
C GLU A 99 -2.07 -13.69 8.38
N SER A 100 -3.11 -12.94 8.02
CA SER A 100 -4.46 -13.44 7.82
C SER A 100 -5.16 -12.65 6.72
N GLU A 101 -6.30 -13.14 6.26
CA GLU A 101 -7.16 -12.42 5.32
C GLU A 101 -8.60 -12.36 5.84
N ALA A 102 -9.30 -11.28 5.50
CA ALA A 102 -10.71 -11.06 5.77
C ALA A 102 -11.43 -10.65 4.49
N VAL A 103 -12.67 -11.10 4.35
CA VAL A 103 -13.56 -10.71 3.25
C VAL A 103 -14.52 -9.63 3.75
N PHE A 104 -14.76 -8.61 2.93
CA PHE A 104 -15.71 -7.55 3.19
C PHE A 104 -16.42 -7.15 1.89
N SER A 105 -17.58 -6.51 1.99
CA SER A 105 -18.31 -5.96 0.84
C SER A 105 -18.26 -4.43 0.81
N ILE A 106 -18.37 -3.86 -0.39
CA ILE A 106 -18.53 -2.42 -0.59
C ILE A 106 -19.98 -2.17 -1.01
N THR A 107 -20.74 -1.59 -0.10
CA THR A 107 -22.16 -1.23 -0.27
C THR A 107 -22.31 0.28 -0.48
N GLU A 108 -23.54 0.74 -0.75
CA GLU A 108 -23.85 2.17 -0.81
C GLU A 108 -23.56 2.90 0.52
N ASN A 109 -23.60 2.18 1.65
CA ASN A 109 -23.29 2.70 2.98
C ASN A 109 -21.80 2.56 3.35
N GLY A 110 -20.96 2.05 2.45
CA GLY A 110 -19.53 1.84 2.67
C GLY A 110 -19.15 0.38 2.94
N ILE A 111 -18.17 0.17 3.82
CA ILE A 111 -17.64 -1.17 4.14
C ILE A 111 -18.63 -1.90 5.05
N ALA A 112 -19.02 -3.10 4.63
CA ALA A 112 -19.90 -3.99 5.40
C ALA A 112 -19.35 -5.42 5.41
N ASP A 113 -19.87 -6.24 6.30
CA ASP A 113 -19.67 -7.69 6.24
C ASP A 113 -20.34 -8.24 4.96
N PRO A 114 -19.75 -9.28 4.33
CA PRO A 114 -20.35 -9.89 3.15
C PRO A 114 -21.68 -10.56 3.52
N GLU A 115 -22.69 -10.41 2.66
CA GLU A 115 -23.90 -11.24 2.75
C GLU A 115 -23.52 -12.72 2.49
N GLU A 116 -24.09 -13.65 3.28
CA GLU A 116 -23.83 -15.10 3.15
C GLU A 116 -24.22 -15.68 1.78
#